data_AF-A0A8J6GCZ0-F1
#
_entry.id   AF-A0A8J6GCZ0-F1
#
_cell.length_a   1.000
_cell.length_b   1.000
_cell.length_c   1.000
_cell.angle_alpha   90.00
_cell.angle_beta   90.00
_cell.angle_gamma   90.00
#
_symmetry.space_group_name_H-M   'P 1'
#
loop_
_entity.id
_entity.type
_entity.pdbx_description
1 polymer ?
#
loop_
_entity_poly.entity_id
_entity_poly.type
_entity_poly.pdbx_seq_one_letter_code
_entity_poly.pdbx_strand_id
1 'polypeptide(L)'
;MFGEVYLDGSLWKNTELEGRSCAMAGMKVLQKATRGRAPGLFSLIDTMWPPVMPLAEPSCGQPSEEIKPCLPPPTFCYIFSAHPSLGHIETLEGDPISELYQPPVVHCLQEILQNDEHGTRCSFYAKVVYQRPQLKNLLAQKEIWLLVTDITLQIQDERDHSLPKTLPIYVAPSCVLGPGVVEELAMAVPPTILFRDALRDKGQIVCVERTVLLPQKSLLYVPPGAGSCDLPGPVTLDELGSLTPVNSICSVQGAVVDVDENTAFLWPVCDQCGNGRLEQKPEDGGLFCGDCSRLVVSPLQKRSLHVFLDCPTRPKSTVKVKLLERSISSLLMSAASTDGSYEVKNVLGKEMGPLLCFVQSVTPQQTSCVTLEEIELLDAGGANHPPS
;
A
#
# COMPACT_ATOMS: atom_id res chain seq x y z
N MET A 1 19.11 24.85 16.26
CA MET A 1 17.84 25.39 15.73
C MET A 1 17.37 24.44 14.65
N PHE A 2 16.20 23.84 14.76
CA PHE A 2 15.63 23.02 13.68
C PHE A 2 14.69 23.87 12.84
N GLY A 3 14.78 23.72 11.53
CA GLY A 3 13.82 24.32 10.63
C GLY A 3 13.57 23.46 9.40
N GLU A 4 12.32 23.51 8.94
CA GLU A 4 11.86 22.88 7.70
C GLU A 4 11.88 23.93 6.60
N VAL A 5 12.35 23.59 5.39
CA VAL A 5 12.44 24.52 4.27
C VAL A 5 11.49 24.08 3.16
N TYR A 6 10.52 24.93 2.85
CA TYR A 6 9.66 24.74 1.69
C TYR A 6 10.31 25.36 0.45
N LEU A 7 10.50 24.55 -0.59
CA LEU A 7 10.95 24.96 -1.91
C LEU A 7 9.77 24.90 -2.87
N ASP A 8 9.45 26.04 -3.49
CA ASP A 8 8.32 26.16 -4.41
C ASP A 8 8.73 25.67 -5.82
N GLY A 9 8.81 24.35 -6.01
CA GLY A 9 9.31 23.71 -7.23
C GLY A 9 9.27 22.20 -7.06
N SER A 10 9.43 21.43 -8.14
CA SER A 10 9.26 19.96 -8.13
C SER A 10 9.90 19.32 -6.88
N LEU A 11 9.07 18.79 -5.99
CA LEU A 11 9.37 18.22 -4.66
C LEU A 11 10.54 17.21 -4.62
N TRP A 12 10.99 16.78 -5.80
CA TRP A 12 11.75 15.58 -6.09
C TRP A 12 13.26 15.81 -6.34
N LYS A 13 13.72 17.06 -6.43
CA LYS A 13 15.17 17.39 -6.50
C LYS A 13 15.82 17.56 -5.12
N ASN A 14 15.03 17.48 -4.04
CA ASN A 14 15.48 17.80 -2.69
C ASN A 14 16.10 16.62 -1.94
N THR A 15 15.93 15.39 -2.43
CA THR A 15 16.59 14.20 -1.87
C THR A 15 18.11 14.27 -1.98
N GLU A 16 18.65 15.01 -2.96
CA GLU A 16 20.09 15.22 -3.12
C GLU A 16 20.70 16.13 -2.03
N LEU A 17 19.87 16.94 -1.36
CA LEU A 17 20.30 17.87 -0.29
C LEU A 17 20.29 17.21 1.09
N GLU A 18 19.71 16.02 1.20
CA GLU A 18 19.49 15.38 2.48
C GLU A 18 20.79 15.07 3.22
N GLY A 19 20.81 15.44 4.49
CA GLY A 19 21.98 15.28 5.35
C GLY A 19 23.17 16.15 4.95
N ARG A 20 23.10 16.94 3.87
CA ARG A 20 24.20 17.79 3.41
C ARG A 20 24.14 19.18 4.02
N SER A 21 25.32 19.74 4.26
CA SER A 21 25.47 21.15 4.59
C SER A 21 25.14 22.00 3.35
N CYS A 22 24.15 22.88 3.48
CA CYS A 22 23.69 23.74 2.39
C CYS A 22 23.76 25.21 2.82
N ALA A 23 24.32 26.06 1.96
CA ALA A 23 24.19 27.50 2.09
C ALA A 23 22.90 27.96 1.41
N MET A 24 22.06 28.68 2.14
CA MET A 24 20.77 29.17 1.63
C MET A 24 20.64 30.68 1.78
N ALA A 25 20.20 31.35 0.71
CA ALA A 25 19.93 32.79 0.70
C ALA A 25 18.44 33.10 0.53
N GLY A 26 18.00 34.25 1.07
CA GLY A 26 16.62 34.73 0.88
C GLY A 26 15.53 33.98 1.66
N MET A 27 15.90 33.26 2.72
CA MET A 27 14.95 32.55 3.58
C MET A 27 14.03 33.52 4.33
N LYS A 28 12.74 33.17 4.41
CA LYS A 28 11.76 33.86 5.26
C LYS A 28 11.20 32.89 6.29
N VAL A 29 11.05 33.33 7.53
CA VAL A 29 10.32 32.57 8.55
C VAL A 29 8.83 32.59 8.18
N LEU A 30 8.27 31.44 7.85
CA LEU A 30 6.83 31.28 7.63
C LEU A 30 6.08 31.23 8.95
N GLN A 31 6.53 30.37 9.87
CA GLN A 31 5.86 30.19 11.15
C GLN A 31 6.77 29.58 12.22
N LYS A 32 6.41 29.82 13.48
CA LYS A 32 6.90 29.06 14.63
C LYS A 32 5.94 27.90 14.88
N ALA A 33 6.42 26.66 14.76
CA ALA A 33 5.65 25.47 15.04
C ALA A 33 5.97 24.92 16.44
N THR A 34 4.97 24.29 17.06
CA THR A 34 5.09 23.63 18.36
C THR A 34 4.51 22.22 18.26
N ARG A 35 4.89 21.34 19.21
CA ARG A 35 4.42 19.95 19.26
C ARG A 35 2.89 19.81 19.11
N GLY A 36 2.11 20.65 19.78
CA GLY A 36 0.65 20.62 19.71
C GLY A 36 0.06 21.12 18.39
N ARG A 37 0.77 21.95 17.62
CA ARG A 37 0.27 22.51 16.35
C ARG A 37 0.75 21.74 15.12
N ALA A 38 1.89 21.07 15.20
CA ALA A 38 2.49 20.32 14.09
C ALA A 38 2.99 18.94 14.56
N PRO A 39 2.12 18.09 15.14
CA PRO A 39 2.55 16.82 15.75
C PRO A 39 3.33 15.93 14.78
N GLY A 40 2.95 15.87 13.50
CA GLY A 40 3.67 15.11 12.48
C GLY A 40 5.11 15.56 12.26
N LEU A 41 5.40 16.87 12.34
CA LEU A 41 6.76 17.42 12.23
C LEU A 41 7.60 17.05 13.46
N PHE A 42 7.04 17.18 14.66
CA PHE A 42 7.78 16.86 15.88
C PHE A 42 8.02 15.36 16.04
N SER A 43 7.10 14.51 15.57
CA SER A 43 7.31 13.06 15.48
C SER A 43 8.52 12.72 14.60
N LEU A 44 8.75 13.45 13.49
CA LEU A 44 9.96 13.30 12.67
C LEU A 44 11.21 13.85 13.36
N ILE A 45 11.10 14.98 14.07
CA ILE A 45 12.24 15.51 14.82
C ILE A 45 12.66 14.52 15.91
N ASP A 46 11.70 13.87 16.56
CA ASP A 46 11.97 12.89 17.61
C ASP A 46 12.73 11.66 17.07
N THR A 47 12.58 11.27 15.79
CA THR A 47 13.37 10.17 15.20
C THR A 47 14.78 10.56 14.79
N MET A 48 15.03 11.85 14.56
CA MET A 48 16.36 12.38 14.24
C MET A 48 17.13 12.85 15.49
N TRP A 49 16.60 12.57 16.68
CA TRP A 49 17.13 13.06 17.94
C TRP A 49 17.53 11.91 18.88
N PRO A 50 18.68 12.01 19.59
CA PRO A 50 19.68 13.07 19.52
C PRO A 50 20.53 13.00 18.24
N PRO A 51 21.09 14.13 17.76
CA PRO A 51 22.07 14.10 16.68
C PRO A 51 23.28 13.25 17.07
N VAL A 52 23.95 12.66 16.07
CA VAL A 52 25.12 11.79 16.27
C VAL A 52 26.24 12.54 16.99
N MET A 53 26.44 13.82 16.66
CA MET A 53 27.31 14.71 17.40
C MET A 53 26.57 15.39 18.58
N PRO A 54 27.08 15.30 19.83
CA PRO A 54 26.53 16.01 20.97
C PRO A 54 26.49 17.52 20.72
N LEU A 55 25.33 18.14 20.94
CA LEU A 55 25.22 19.59 20.87
C LEU A 55 25.93 20.19 22.07
N ALA A 56 27.05 20.87 21.85
CA ALA A 56 27.69 21.67 22.89
C ALA A 56 26.73 22.79 23.31
N GLU A 57 26.40 22.88 24.61
CA GLU A 57 25.80 24.09 25.13
C GLU A 57 26.78 25.26 24.88
N PRO A 58 26.32 26.45 24.47
CA PRO A 58 27.13 27.65 24.58
C PRO A 58 27.30 27.95 26.08
N SER A 59 28.26 27.27 26.72
CA SER A 59 28.57 27.54 28.12
C SER A 59 29.21 28.92 28.20
N CYS A 60 28.59 29.79 29.00
CA CYS A 60 29.22 31.01 29.44
C CYS A 60 30.39 30.60 30.36
N GLY A 61 31.54 30.36 29.73
CA GLY A 61 32.88 30.20 30.30
C GLY A 61 32.99 29.67 31.72
N GLN A 62 32.89 28.35 31.91
CA GLN A 62 33.74 27.57 32.85
C GLN A 62 33.85 26.12 32.37
N PRO A 63 35.03 25.48 32.46
CA PRO A 63 35.20 24.06 32.15
C PRO A 63 34.80 23.25 33.39
N SER A 64 33.61 22.66 33.37
CA SER A 64 33.19 21.69 34.38
C SER A 64 32.90 20.35 33.71
N GLU A 65 33.45 19.30 34.31
CA GLU A 65 33.34 17.90 33.94
C GLU A 65 31.87 17.41 33.90
N GLU A 66 31.65 16.36 33.09
CA GLU A 66 30.38 15.70 32.74
C GLU A 66 29.52 16.36 31.66
N ILE A 67 29.88 16.08 30.39
CA ILE A 67 29.03 16.29 29.21
C ILE A 67 27.79 15.40 29.37
N LYS A 68 26.66 15.96 29.81
CA LYS A 68 25.37 15.26 29.77
C LYS A 68 25.04 14.91 28.30
N PRO A 69 24.88 13.63 27.95
CA PRO A 69 24.94 13.22 26.54
C PRO A 69 23.66 13.48 25.75
N CYS A 70 22.56 13.94 26.35
CA CYS A 70 21.30 14.15 25.63
C CYS A 70 20.54 15.36 26.17
N LEU A 71 20.53 16.46 25.41
CA LEU A 71 19.51 17.50 25.56
C LEU A 71 18.13 16.89 25.22
N PRO A 72 17.03 17.35 25.85
CA PRO A 72 15.69 16.91 25.45
C PRO A 72 15.40 17.36 24.01
N PRO A 73 14.57 16.61 23.26
CA PRO A 73 14.21 17.00 21.91
C PRO A 73 13.49 18.36 21.92
N PRO A 74 13.65 19.17 20.87
CA PRO A 74 13.10 20.52 20.84
C PRO A 74 11.58 20.53 21.00
N THR A 75 11.06 21.57 21.67
CA THR A 75 9.63 21.75 21.92
C THR A 75 8.95 22.69 20.91
N PHE A 76 9.76 23.44 20.15
CA PHE A 76 9.34 24.29 19.04
C PHE A 76 10.41 24.30 17.94
N CYS A 77 10.01 24.65 16.72
CA CYS A 77 10.90 24.85 15.58
C CYS A 77 10.38 26.01 14.71
N TYR A 78 11.20 26.50 13.79
CA TYR A 78 10.79 27.52 12.83
C TYR A 78 10.71 26.90 11.44
N ILE A 79 9.60 27.11 10.76
CA ILE A 79 9.42 26.69 9.38
C ILE A 79 9.80 27.88 8.50
N PHE A 80 10.67 27.63 7.52
CA PHE A 80 11.16 28.61 6.58
C PHE A 80 10.64 28.31 5.17
N SER A 81 10.48 29.36 4.37
CA SER A 81 10.31 29.27 2.92
C SER A 81 11.51 29.89 2.22
N ALA A 82 11.95 29.27 1.13
CA ALA A 82 12.91 29.85 0.21
C ALA A 82 12.25 30.00 -1.18
N HIS A 83 12.52 31.12 -1.85
CA HIS A 83 11.99 31.36 -3.20
C HIS A 83 12.79 30.52 -4.23
N PRO A 84 12.13 29.80 -5.15
CA PRO A 84 12.73 28.80 -6.04
C PRO A 84 13.58 29.36 -7.19
N SER A 85 13.92 30.65 -7.21
CA SER A 85 14.87 31.16 -8.21
C SER A 85 16.19 30.42 -8.06
N LEU A 86 16.57 29.71 -9.12
CA LEU A 86 17.43 28.53 -9.22
C LEU A 86 18.92 28.70 -8.84
N GLY A 87 19.26 29.61 -7.93
CA GLY A 87 20.66 29.94 -7.56
C GLY A 87 20.84 30.36 -6.10
N HIS A 88 20.02 29.86 -5.18
CA HIS A 88 20.07 30.26 -3.76
C HIS A 88 20.20 29.11 -2.76
N ILE A 89 20.33 27.87 -3.22
CA ILE A 89 20.74 26.73 -2.37
C ILE A 89 21.96 26.10 -3.02
N GLU A 90 23.11 26.35 -2.41
CA GLU A 90 24.38 25.77 -2.82
C GLU A 90 24.73 24.69 -1.81
N THR A 91 24.80 23.43 -2.26
CA THR A 91 25.49 22.41 -1.47
C THR A 91 26.95 22.83 -1.36
N LEU A 92 27.49 22.87 -0.16
CA LEU A 92 28.91 23.16 0.03
C LEU A 92 29.68 21.99 -0.60
N GLU A 93 30.24 22.20 -1.80
CA GLU A 93 30.93 21.17 -2.57
C GLU A 93 32.07 20.54 -1.75
N GLY A 94 32.08 19.22 -1.66
CA GLY A 94 33.12 18.45 -0.96
C GLY A 94 32.80 18.09 0.49
N ASP A 95 31.72 18.61 1.08
CA ASP A 95 31.34 18.22 2.44
C ASP A 95 30.67 16.81 2.47
N PRO A 96 31.10 15.92 3.39
CA PRO A 96 30.39 14.67 3.65
C PRO A 96 28.99 14.95 4.24
N ILE A 97 28.18 13.90 4.36
CA ILE A 97 26.94 13.96 5.14
C ILE A 97 27.27 14.51 6.53
N SER A 98 26.53 15.54 6.96
CA SER A 98 26.69 16.23 8.23
C SER A 98 26.58 15.25 9.38
N GLU A 99 27.48 15.34 10.36
CA GLU A 99 27.42 14.56 11.61
C GLU A 99 26.19 14.91 12.49
N LEU A 100 25.47 15.98 12.15
CA LEU A 100 24.19 16.30 12.77
C LEU A 100 23.02 15.51 12.17
N TYR A 101 23.20 14.95 10.98
CA TYR A 101 22.19 14.16 10.32
C TYR A 101 22.26 12.71 10.79
N GLN A 102 21.14 12.24 11.33
CA GLN A 102 20.92 10.83 11.61
C GLN A 102 20.06 10.26 10.49
N PRO A 103 20.57 9.31 9.67
CA PRO A 103 19.75 8.66 8.67
C PRO A 103 18.66 7.82 9.35
N PRO A 104 17.51 7.63 8.67
CA PRO A 104 16.43 6.80 9.19
C PRO A 104 16.93 5.36 9.37
N VAL A 105 16.62 4.77 10.53
CA VAL A 105 16.89 3.35 10.78
C VAL A 105 15.82 2.53 10.07
N VAL A 106 16.26 1.62 9.22
CA VAL A 106 15.39 0.71 8.46
C VAL A 106 15.19 -0.56 9.28
N HIS A 107 13.93 -0.87 9.55
CA HIS A 107 13.49 -2.07 10.26
C HIS A 107 12.83 -3.06 9.30
N CYS A 108 12.78 -4.34 9.69
CA CYS A 108 11.89 -5.30 9.05
C CYS A 108 10.47 -5.18 9.60
N LEU A 109 9.48 -5.71 8.86
CA LEU A 109 8.08 -5.66 9.29
C LEU A 109 7.85 -6.45 10.59
N GLN A 110 8.55 -7.56 10.79
CA GLN A 110 8.49 -8.32 12.04
C GLN A 110 8.90 -7.45 13.24
N GLU A 111 10.03 -6.75 13.16
CA GLU A 111 10.50 -5.83 14.22
C GLU A 111 9.49 -4.72 14.51
N ILE A 112 8.90 -4.13 13.46
CA ILE A 112 7.91 -3.06 13.59
C ILE A 112 6.65 -3.56 14.29
N LEU A 113 6.19 -4.77 13.98
CA LEU A 113 4.99 -5.34 14.59
C LEU A 113 5.22 -5.75 16.05
N GLN A 114 6.43 -6.16 16.41
CA GLN A 114 6.78 -6.59 17.77
C GLN A 114 7.09 -5.42 18.73
N ASN A 115 7.46 -4.25 18.20
CA ASN A 115 7.57 -3.04 19.02
C ASN A 115 6.16 -2.64 19.51
N ASP A 116 5.97 -2.05 20.69
CA ASP A 116 4.66 -1.55 21.17
C ASP A 116 4.61 -0.02 21.28
N GLU A 117 5.63 0.66 20.74
CA GLU A 117 5.66 2.11 20.73
C GLU A 117 4.61 2.68 19.76
N HIS A 118 3.73 3.51 20.31
CA HIS A 118 2.65 4.19 19.59
C HIS A 118 3.09 5.60 19.21
N GLY A 119 2.70 6.07 18.02
CA GLY A 119 2.99 7.42 17.55
C GLY A 119 4.46 7.63 17.15
N THR A 120 5.24 6.55 17.06
CA THR A 120 6.61 6.56 16.55
C THR A 120 6.60 6.42 15.03
N ARG A 121 7.62 6.99 14.39
CA ARG A 121 7.85 6.79 12.96
C ARG A 121 8.77 5.60 12.76
N CYS A 122 8.49 4.81 11.73
CA CYS A 122 9.32 3.69 11.31
C CYS A 122 9.69 3.84 9.83
N SER A 123 10.86 3.31 9.47
CA SER A 123 11.28 3.20 8.09
C SER A 123 11.54 1.73 7.76
N PHE A 124 11.11 1.28 6.58
CA PHE A 124 11.22 -0.13 6.17
C PHE A 124 11.10 -0.29 4.66
N TYR A 125 11.70 -1.35 4.13
CA TYR A 125 11.40 -1.82 2.78
C TYR A 125 10.28 -2.83 2.82
N ALA A 126 9.33 -2.71 1.91
CA ALA A 126 8.32 -3.75 1.73
C ALA A 126 7.93 -3.90 0.27
N LYS A 127 7.61 -5.15 -0.09
CA LYS A 127 7.08 -5.51 -1.40
C LYS A 127 5.57 -5.29 -1.40
N VAL A 128 5.07 -4.50 -2.33
CA VAL A 128 3.63 -4.28 -2.51
C VAL A 128 3.06 -5.45 -3.30
N VAL A 129 2.19 -6.24 -2.67
CA VAL A 129 1.63 -7.47 -3.26
C VAL A 129 0.22 -7.28 -3.79
N TYR A 130 -0.48 -6.27 -3.27
CA TYR A 130 -1.80 -5.90 -3.75
C TYR A 130 -2.06 -4.42 -3.46
N GLN A 131 -2.77 -3.78 -4.38
CA GLN A 131 -3.25 -2.42 -4.24
C GLN A 131 -4.74 -2.41 -4.53
N ARG A 132 -5.52 -1.78 -3.64
CA ARG A 132 -6.97 -1.71 -3.82
C ARG A 132 -7.31 -0.92 -5.10
N PRO A 133 -8.06 -1.49 -6.07
CA PRO A 133 -8.30 -0.88 -7.37
C PRO A 133 -9.36 0.22 -7.27
N GLN A 134 -8.94 1.42 -6.90
CA GLN A 134 -9.63 2.68 -7.25
C GLN A 134 -8.81 3.48 -8.28
N LEU A 135 -7.87 2.81 -8.95
CA LEU A 135 -6.73 3.38 -9.68
C LEU A 135 -7.05 3.99 -11.06
N LYS A 136 -8.31 4.07 -11.48
CA LYS A 136 -8.59 4.71 -12.78
C LYS A 136 -8.33 6.22 -12.77
N ASN A 137 -8.13 6.83 -11.60
CA ASN A 137 -7.69 8.22 -11.46
C ASN A 137 -6.78 8.42 -10.23
N LEU A 138 -5.53 7.96 -10.27
CA LEU A 138 -4.50 8.28 -9.25
C LEU A 138 -4.35 9.80 -9.01
N LEU A 139 -4.61 10.60 -10.04
CA LEU A 139 -4.56 12.07 -9.99
C LEU A 139 -5.78 12.69 -9.25
N ALA A 140 -6.86 11.94 -9.02
CA ALA A 140 -8.10 12.44 -8.42
C ALA A 140 -8.51 11.76 -7.10
N GLN A 141 -7.77 10.74 -6.65
CA GLN A 141 -8.07 9.96 -5.44
C GLN A 141 -7.28 10.46 -4.24
N LYS A 142 -7.96 10.50 -3.07
CA LYS A 142 -7.43 11.06 -1.83
C LYS A 142 -6.70 10.02 -0.96
N GLU A 143 -6.98 8.72 -1.09
CA GLU A 143 -6.54 7.71 -0.12
C GLU A 143 -6.24 6.38 -0.82
N ILE A 144 -5.17 5.68 -0.41
CA ILE A 144 -4.74 4.41 -1.02
C ILE A 144 -4.48 3.37 0.08
N TRP A 145 -4.89 2.12 -0.16
CA TRP A 145 -4.51 0.97 0.66
C TRP A 145 -3.52 0.12 -0.11
N LEU A 146 -2.33 -0.07 0.46
CA LEU A 146 -1.27 -0.93 -0.04
C LEU A 146 -1.16 -2.13 0.88
N LEU A 147 -1.21 -3.33 0.32
CA LEU A 147 -0.93 -4.55 1.06
C LEU A 147 0.50 -4.94 0.76
N VAL A 148 1.29 -5.07 1.82
CA VAL A 148 2.72 -5.29 1.71
C VAL A 148 3.18 -6.50 2.50
N THR A 149 4.36 -7.01 2.14
CA THR A 149 5.06 -8.04 2.89
C THR A 149 6.57 -7.83 2.77
N ASP A 150 7.32 -8.50 3.63
CA ASP A 150 8.76 -8.67 3.48
C ASP A 150 9.14 -10.14 3.72
N ILE A 151 10.44 -10.42 3.67
CA ILE A 151 10.99 -11.76 3.91
C ILE A 151 10.71 -12.27 5.32
N THR A 152 10.64 -11.38 6.33
CA THR A 152 10.48 -11.76 7.74
C THR A 152 9.07 -12.26 8.05
N LEU A 153 8.05 -11.68 7.42
CA LEU A 153 6.68 -12.17 7.52
C LEU A 153 6.47 -13.49 6.74
N GLN A 154 7.21 -13.70 5.64
CA GLN A 154 7.02 -14.87 4.78
C GLN A 154 7.77 -16.12 5.26
N ILE A 155 8.97 -15.99 5.84
CA ILE A 155 9.83 -17.13 6.28
C ILE A 155 9.39 -17.75 7.61
N GLN A 156 8.50 -17.10 8.36
CA GLN A 156 8.13 -17.53 9.71
C GLN A 156 7.74 -19.02 9.80
N ASP A 157 8.37 -19.74 10.74
CA ASP A 157 8.14 -21.17 11.03
C ASP A 157 6.66 -21.37 11.39
N GLU A 158 6.07 -22.47 10.92
CA GLU A 158 4.64 -22.83 11.07
C GLU A 158 4.13 -22.86 12.53
N ARG A 159 5.01 -22.64 13.51
CA ARG A 159 4.69 -22.69 14.94
C ARG A 159 4.47 -21.32 15.59
N ASP A 160 4.86 -20.23 14.94
CA ASP A 160 4.65 -18.85 15.42
C ASP A 160 3.50 -18.18 14.65
N HIS A 161 2.27 -18.65 14.86
CA HIS A 161 1.05 -18.10 14.23
C HIS A 161 0.64 -16.70 14.73
N SER A 162 1.55 -15.93 15.32
CA SER A 162 1.19 -14.65 15.97
C SER A 162 1.24 -13.45 15.04
N LEU A 163 2.06 -13.50 13.98
CA LEU A 163 2.23 -12.37 13.06
C LEU A 163 1.53 -12.63 11.73
N PRO A 164 0.93 -11.59 11.11
CA PRO A 164 0.29 -11.72 9.82
C PRO A 164 1.33 -11.88 8.71
N LYS A 165 1.00 -12.66 7.67
CA LYS A 165 1.82 -12.81 6.47
C LYS A 165 1.88 -11.54 5.62
N THR A 166 0.86 -10.68 5.71
CA THR A 166 0.79 -9.42 4.98
C THR A 166 0.25 -8.30 5.85
N LEU A 167 0.66 -7.06 5.57
CA LEU A 167 0.29 -5.89 6.35
C LEU A 167 -0.40 -4.83 5.49
N PRO A 168 -1.58 -4.32 5.88
CA PRO A 168 -2.18 -3.16 5.24
C PRO A 168 -1.50 -1.86 5.68
N ILE A 169 -1.12 -1.07 4.70
CA ILE A 169 -0.61 0.29 4.85
C ILE A 169 -1.64 1.26 4.28
N TYR A 170 -2.04 2.21 5.11
CA TYR A 170 -2.92 3.30 4.71
C TYR A 170 -2.08 4.49 4.25
N VAL A 171 -2.27 4.93 3.01
CA VAL A 171 -1.65 6.14 2.45
C VAL A 171 -2.69 7.25 2.45
N ALA A 172 -2.51 8.21 3.36
CA ALA A 172 -3.42 9.33 3.54
C ALA A 172 -3.24 10.39 2.45
N PRO A 173 -4.22 11.30 2.26
CA PRO A 173 -4.12 12.36 1.24
C PRO A 173 -3.01 13.37 1.51
N SER A 174 -2.54 13.45 2.76
CA SER A 174 -1.42 14.30 3.16
C SER A 174 -0.05 13.72 2.80
N CYS A 175 0.02 12.45 2.39
CA CYS A 175 1.23 11.81 1.89
C CYS A 175 1.36 12.01 0.37
N VAL A 176 2.27 12.88 -0.05
CA VAL A 176 2.49 13.18 -1.47
C VAL A 176 3.34 12.08 -2.11
N LEU A 177 2.77 11.36 -3.08
CA LEU A 177 3.48 10.33 -3.84
C LEU A 177 4.26 10.92 -5.02
N GLY A 178 5.42 10.36 -5.29
CA GLY A 178 6.26 10.78 -6.40
C GLY A 178 5.89 10.16 -7.72
N PRO A 179 6.20 10.83 -8.84
CA PRO A 179 6.00 10.26 -10.16
C PRO A 179 6.60 8.85 -10.27
N GLY A 180 7.82 8.63 -9.79
CA GLY A 180 8.45 7.30 -9.80
C GLY A 180 7.70 6.24 -8.97
N VAL A 181 7.13 6.61 -7.82
CA VAL A 181 6.31 5.69 -7.01
C VAL A 181 4.98 5.38 -7.71
N VAL A 182 4.34 6.41 -8.24
CA VAL A 182 3.07 6.31 -8.97
C VAL A 182 3.23 5.44 -10.20
N GLU A 183 4.32 5.60 -10.94
CA GLU A 183 4.68 4.78 -12.10
C GLU A 183 4.93 3.33 -11.69
N GLU A 184 5.72 3.06 -10.65
CA GLU A 184 5.97 1.69 -10.18
C GLU A 184 4.71 0.99 -9.66
N LEU A 185 3.85 1.70 -8.92
CA LEU A 185 2.57 1.16 -8.45
C LEU A 185 1.58 0.88 -9.60
N ALA A 186 1.72 1.58 -10.72
CA ALA A 186 0.90 1.33 -11.91
C ALA A 186 1.39 0.11 -12.73
N MET A 187 2.58 -0.44 -12.43
CA MET A 187 3.09 -1.62 -13.11
C MET A 187 2.42 -2.90 -12.60
N ALA A 188 2.34 -3.92 -13.46
CA ALA A 188 1.83 -5.24 -13.08
C ALA A 188 2.80 -6.04 -12.18
N VAL A 189 4.07 -5.64 -12.14
CA VAL A 189 5.09 -6.29 -11.33
C VAL A 189 5.06 -5.69 -9.92
N PRO A 190 4.99 -6.51 -8.86
CA PRO A 190 4.96 -6.03 -7.48
C PRO A 190 6.23 -5.22 -7.15
N PRO A 191 6.13 -3.91 -6.90
CA PRO A 191 7.29 -3.08 -6.61
C PRO A 191 7.75 -3.24 -5.16
N THR A 192 9.05 -3.09 -4.93
CA THR A 192 9.61 -2.93 -3.59
C THR A 192 9.81 -1.45 -3.33
N ILE A 193 9.16 -0.95 -2.28
CA ILE A 193 9.16 0.46 -1.92
C ILE A 193 9.79 0.61 -0.54
N LEU A 194 10.66 1.62 -0.40
CA LEU A 194 11.06 2.14 0.90
C LEU A 194 9.94 3.04 1.42
N PHE A 195 9.33 2.62 2.51
CA PHE A 195 8.43 3.45 3.31
C PHE A 195 9.28 4.12 4.36
N ARG A 196 9.61 5.38 4.15
CA ARG A 196 10.45 6.14 5.06
C ARG A 196 9.61 7.03 5.94
N ASP A 197 9.87 6.99 7.24
CA ASP A 197 9.23 7.81 8.25
C ASP A 197 7.70 7.65 8.23
N ALA A 198 7.21 6.43 8.04
CA ALA A 198 5.79 6.09 8.15
C ALA A 198 5.36 6.13 9.62
N LEU A 199 4.14 6.63 9.90
CA LEU A 199 3.64 6.73 11.27
C LEU A 199 3.01 5.41 11.70
N ARG A 200 3.38 4.92 12.88
CA ARG A 200 2.72 3.79 13.51
C ARG A 200 1.67 4.28 14.51
N ASP A 201 0.40 3.96 14.27
CA ASP A 201 -0.71 4.33 15.16
C ASP A 201 -1.65 3.13 15.37
N LYS A 202 -1.91 2.79 16.64
CA LYS A 202 -2.83 1.71 17.05
C LYS A 202 -2.62 0.39 16.30
N GLY A 203 -1.35 -0.01 16.12
CA GLY A 203 -0.97 -1.22 15.40
C GLY A 203 -1.09 -1.15 13.87
N GLN A 204 -1.49 -0.01 13.31
CA GLN A 204 -1.51 0.23 11.86
C GLN A 204 -0.33 1.11 11.44
N ILE A 205 0.16 0.89 10.22
CA ILE A 205 1.14 1.77 9.61
C ILE A 205 0.41 2.71 8.65
N VAL A 206 0.63 4.01 8.85
CA VAL A 206 0.00 5.08 8.08
C VAL A 206 1.07 5.97 7.46
N CYS A 207 0.98 6.17 6.15
CA CYS A 207 1.77 7.17 5.45
C CYS A 207 1.00 8.49 5.47
N VAL A 208 1.56 9.49 6.14
CA VAL A 208 0.99 10.84 6.31
C VAL A 208 1.98 11.90 5.81
N GLU A 209 1.74 13.17 6.10
CA GLU A 209 2.71 14.24 5.89
C GLU A 209 4.14 13.85 6.34
N ARG A 210 5.12 14.14 5.47
CA ARG A 210 6.56 13.88 5.67
C ARG A 210 6.94 12.40 5.73
N THR A 211 6.01 11.47 5.46
CA THR A 211 6.39 10.13 5.02
C THR A 211 6.85 10.21 3.57
N VAL A 212 7.94 9.54 3.24
CA VAL A 212 8.49 9.51 1.88
C VAL A 212 8.46 8.07 1.37
N LEU A 213 7.80 7.86 0.23
CA LEU A 213 7.85 6.58 -0.47
C LEU A 213 8.89 6.70 -1.58
N LEU A 214 9.82 5.76 -1.64
CA LEU A 214 10.87 5.72 -2.67
C LEU A 214 10.91 4.34 -3.32
N PRO A 215 10.89 4.26 -4.66
CA PRO A 215 11.20 3.04 -5.39
C PRO A 215 12.58 2.50 -5.01
N GLN A 216 12.72 1.20 -4.77
CA GLN A 216 14.04 0.61 -4.45
C GLN A 216 15.04 0.85 -5.59
N LYS A 217 14.60 0.80 -6.85
CA LYS A 217 15.45 0.99 -8.04
C LYS A 217 16.03 2.40 -8.17
N SER A 218 15.45 3.39 -7.49
CA SER A 218 15.92 4.78 -7.51
C SER A 218 17.01 5.07 -6.46
N LEU A 219 17.37 4.09 -5.63
CA LEU A 219 18.36 4.27 -4.58
C LEU A 219 19.76 3.95 -5.14
N LEU A 220 20.56 5.00 -5.35
CA LEU A 220 21.98 4.90 -5.77
C LEU A 220 22.88 4.25 -4.70
N TYR A 221 22.37 4.08 -3.48
CA TYR A 221 23.07 3.50 -2.35
C TYR A 221 22.08 2.69 -1.50
N VAL A 222 22.13 1.37 -1.60
CA VAL A 222 21.44 0.46 -0.67
C VAL A 222 22.29 0.42 0.61
N PRO A 223 21.77 0.80 1.78
CA PRO A 223 22.55 0.77 3.01
C PRO A 223 23.08 -0.65 3.30
N PRO A 224 24.33 -0.80 3.76
CA PRO A 224 24.87 -2.09 4.16
C PRO A 224 24.04 -2.65 5.32
N GLY A 225 23.28 -3.72 5.07
CA GLY A 225 22.33 -4.31 6.04
C GLY A 225 20.91 -4.47 5.49
N ALA A 226 20.55 -3.81 4.39
CA ALA A 226 19.35 -4.14 3.64
C ALA A 226 19.59 -5.49 2.94
N GLY A 227 19.15 -6.59 3.59
CA GLY A 227 19.11 -7.91 2.98
C GLY A 227 18.37 -7.86 1.65
N SER A 228 18.59 -8.85 0.78
CA SER A 228 17.77 -8.96 -0.43
C SER A 228 16.29 -8.94 -0.04
N CYS A 229 15.55 -7.96 -0.56
CA CYS A 229 14.10 -7.87 -0.39
C CYS A 229 13.37 -8.90 -1.27
N ASP A 230 14.12 -9.78 -1.95
CA ASP A 230 13.57 -10.87 -2.72
C ASP A 230 12.91 -11.88 -1.77
N LEU A 231 11.66 -12.18 -2.07
CA LEU A 231 10.91 -13.19 -1.33
C LEU A 231 11.44 -14.59 -1.70
N PRO A 232 11.45 -15.54 -0.74
CA PRO A 232 11.94 -16.90 -0.97
C PRO A 232 11.06 -17.73 -1.91
N GLY A 233 9.86 -17.25 -2.24
CA GLY A 233 8.90 -17.92 -3.10
C GLY A 233 7.66 -17.05 -3.34
N PRO A 234 6.57 -17.65 -3.89
CA PRO A 234 5.28 -16.99 -4.00
C PRO A 234 4.78 -16.49 -2.64
N VAL A 235 4.07 -15.36 -2.65
CA VAL A 235 3.50 -14.78 -1.44
C VAL A 235 2.45 -15.72 -0.85
N THR A 236 2.62 -16.06 0.42
CA THR A 236 1.62 -16.80 1.20
C THR A 236 0.72 -15.82 1.94
N LEU A 237 -0.56 -16.16 2.08
CA LEU A 237 -1.56 -15.36 2.81
C LEU A 237 -2.08 -16.14 4.01
N ASP A 238 -2.45 -15.43 5.07
CA ASP A 238 -3.18 -16.00 6.20
C ASP A 238 -4.56 -16.50 5.75
N GLU A 239 -5.01 -17.60 6.34
CA GLU A 239 -6.39 -18.05 6.17
C GLU A 239 -7.37 -17.06 6.79
N LEU A 240 -8.57 -16.97 6.21
CA LEU A 240 -9.65 -16.16 6.77
C LEU A 240 -10.01 -16.67 8.18
N GLY A 241 -9.66 -15.87 9.19
CA GLY A 241 -9.92 -16.14 10.60
C GLY A 241 -10.95 -15.17 11.22
N SER A 242 -11.15 -15.32 12.53
CA SER A 242 -12.01 -14.43 13.33
C SER A 242 -11.41 -13.04 13.57
N LEU A 243 -10.07 -12.96 13.58
CA LEU A 243 -9.31 -11.73 13.82
C LEU A 243 -8.89 -11.02 12.52
N THR A 244 -9.24 -11.56 11.35
CA THR A 244 -8.88 -10.95 10.06
C THR A 244 -9.56 -9.57 9.93
N PRO A 245 -8.79 -8.48 9.82
CA PRO A 245 -9.33 -7.13 9.84
C PRO A 245 -9.90 -6.72 8.46
N VAL A 246 -10.68 -5.65 8.45
CA VAL A 246 -11.10 -5.00 7.19
C VAL A 246 -9.89 -4.35 6.52
N ASN A 247 -9.89 -4.32 5.18
CA ASN A 247 -8.78 -3.85 4.35
C ASN A 247 -7.52 -4.73 4.38
N SER A 248 -7.61 -5.97 4.85
CA SER A 248 -6.56 -6.98 4.66
C SER A 248 -6.83 -7.89 3.48
N ILE A 249 -5.88 -8.77 3.19
CA ILE A 249 -6.04 -9.88 2.25
C ILE A 249 -5.86 -11.21 2.97
N CYS A 250 -6.54 -12.24 2.49
CA CYS A 250 -6.52 -13.58 3.08
C CYS A 250 -6.77 -14.66 2.03
N SER A 251 -6.43 -15.90 2.34
CA SER A 251 -6.88 -17.09 1.62
C SER A 251 -8.21 -17.59 2.17
N VAL A 252 -9.14 -17.98 1.31
CA VAL A 252 -10.42 -18.58 1.71
C VAL A 252 -10.71 -19.84 0.92
N GLN A 253 -11.22 -20.87 1.60
CA GLN A 253 -11.66 -22.12 1.01
C GLN A 253 -12.98 -22.54 1.67
N GLY A 254 -13.90 -23.11 0.89
CA GLY A 254 -15.16 -23.61 1.40
C GLY A 254 -16.13 -24.06 0.31
N ALA A 255 -17.22 -24.67 0.74
CA ALA A 255 -18.29 -25.15 -0.14
C ALA A 255 -19.32 -24.06 -0.41
N VAL A 256 -19.80 -23.95 -1.66
CA VAL A 256 -20.89 -23.03 -1.99
C VAL A 256 -22.19 -23.49 -1.33
N VAL A 257 -22.78 -22.65 -0.48
CA VAL A 257 -24.06 -22.92 0.18
C VAL A 257 -25.22 -22.10 -0.37
N ASP A 258 -24.92 -20.98 -1.03
CA ASP A 258 -25.93 -20.14 -1.67
C ASP A 258 -25.29 -19.22 -2.73
N VAL A 259 -26.11 -18.62 -3.59
CA VAL A 259 -25.72 -17.69 -4.64
C VAL A 259 -26.58 -16.43 -4.54
N ASP A 260 -25.96 -15.25 -4.57
CA ASP A 260 -26.71 -14.00 -4.63
C ASP A 260 -27.22 -13.74 -6.05
N GLU A 261 -28.40 -14.28 -6.35
CA GLU A 261 -29.07 -14.15 -7.65
C GLU A 261 -29.28 -12.69 -8.07
N ASN A 262 -29.42 -11.75 -7.12
CA ASN A 262 -29.58 -10.33 -7.44
C ASN A 262 -28.31 -9.70 -8.00
N THR A 263 -27.17 -10.37 -7.88
CA THR A 263 -25.86 -9.93 -8.39
C THR A 263 -25.31 -10.83 -9.48
N ALA A 264 -26.05 -11.88 -9.84
CA ALA A 264 -25.75 -12.83 -10.89
C ALA A 264 -26.11 -12.22 -12.25
N PHE A 265 -25.17 -11.49 -12.83
CA PHE A 265 -25.37 -10.80 -14.10
C PHE A 265 -24.43 -11.36 -15.17
N LEU A 266 -24.97 -11.50 -16.38
CA LEU A 266 -24.25 -11.81 -17.61
C LEU A 266 -24.59 -10.73 -18.63
N TRP A 267 -23.58 -10.08 -19.21
CA TRP A 267 -23.81 -9.04 -20.21
C TRP A 267 -22.74 -9.04 -21.31
N PRO A 268 -23.11 -8.65 -22.54
CA PRO A 268 -22.15 -8.55 -23.64
C PRO A 268 -21.27 -7.31 -23.48
N VAL A 269 -20.00 -7.44 -23.86
CA VAL A 269 -19.03 -6.34 -23.93
C VAL A 269 -18.32 -6.35 -25.29
N CYS A 270 -17.77 -5.19 -25.66
CA CYS A 270 -16.99 -5.05 -26.89
C CYS A 270 -15.79 -6.01 -26.88
N ASP A 271 -15.61 -6.73 -27.97
CA ASP A 271 -14.54 -7.69 -28.22
C ASP A 271 -13.15 -7.06 -28.41
N GLN A 272 -13.07 -5.75 -28.56
CA GLN A 272 -11.79 -5.04 -28.65
C GLN A 272 -11.43 -4.18 -27.45
N CYS A 273 -12.35 -3.35 -26.93
CA CYS A 273 -12.04 -2.49 -25.79
C CYS A 273 -12.62 -3.01 -24.46
N GLY A 274 -13.43 -4.07 -24.47
CA GLY A 274 -14.06 -4.60 -23.26
C GLY A 274 -15.12 -3.68 -22.63
N ASN A 275 -15.55 -2.62 -23.31
CA ASN A 275 -16.61 -1.73 -22.84
C ASN A 275 -17.97 -2.45 -22.87
N GLY A 276 -18.70 -2.40 -21.75
CA GLY A 276 -20.03 -3.00 -21.61
C GLY A 276 -21.18 -2.06 -21.94
N ARG A 277 -20.93 -0.78 -22.25
CA ARG A 277 -21.96 0.19 -22.68
C ARG A 277 -22.20 0.08 -24.18
N LEU A 278 -22.61 -1.11 -24.63
CA LEU A 278 -22.95 -1.35 -26.03
C LEU A 278 -24.34 -0.79 -26.33
N GLU A 279 -24.46 -0.06 -27.44
CA GLU A 279 -25.71 0.50 -27.92
C GLU A 279 -26.37 -0.48 -28.89
N GLN A 280 -27.65 -0.72 -28.75
CA GLN A 280 -28.40 -1.55 -29.70
C GLN A 280 -28.86 -0.68 -30.87
N LYS A 281 -28.49 -1.05 -32.09
CA LYS A 281 -28.99 -0.34 -33.28
C LYS A 281 -30.48 -0.62 -33.49
N PRO A 282 -31.31 0.40 -33.76
CA PRO A 282 -32.75 0.23 -33.94
C PRO A 282 -33.12 -0.66 -35.13
N GLU A 283 -32.30 -0.67 -36.19
CA GLU A 283 -32.69 -1.27 -37.48
C GLU A 283 -32.33 -2.76 -37.59
N ASP A 284 -31.23 -3.21 -36.96
CA ASP A 284 -30.70 -4.58 -37.15
C ASP A 284 -30.52 -5.37 -35.83
N GLY A 285 -30.81 -4.76 -34.67
CA GLY A 285 -30.58 -5.38 -33.36
C GLY A 285 -29.10 -5.62 -33.01
N GLY A 286 -28.17 -5.25 -33.90
CA GLY A 286 -26.73 -5.38 -33.71
C GLY A 286 -26.19 -4.42 -32.64
N LEU A 287 -25.16 -4.88 -31.92
CA LEU A 287 -24.51 -4.14 -30.86
C LEU A 287 -23.43 -3.21 -31.43
N PHE A 288 -23.42 -1.96 -31.00
CA PHE A 288 -22.44 -0.95 -31.42
C PHE A 288 -21.63 -0.47 -30.21
N CYS A 289 -20.32 -0.36 -30.39
CA CYS A 289 -19.43 0.19 -29.36
C CYS A 289 -19.12 1.65 -29.70
N GLY A 290 -19.53 2.59 -28.85
CA GLY A 290 -19.22 4.02 -29.00
C GLY A 290 -17.71 4.30 -29.00
N ASP A 291 -16.96 3.71 -28.07
CA ASP A 291 -15.52 3.96 -27.90
C ASP A 291 -14.69 3.49 -29.11
N CYS A 292 -15.10 2.38 -29.73
CA CYS A 292 -14.45 1.86 -30.94
C CYS A 292 -15.10 2.36 -32.23
N SER A 293 -16.22 3.09 -32.11
CA SER A 293 -17.03 3.56 -33.24
C SER A 293 -17.34 2.47 -34.27
N ARG A 294 -17.65 1.26 -33.82
CA ARG A 294 -17.85 0.09 -34.71
C ARG A 294 -18.96 -0.83 -34.25
N LEU A 295 -19.48 -1.61 -35.20
CA LEU A 295 -20.37 -2.73 -34.92
C LEU A 295 -19.58 -3.88 -34.27
N VAL A 296 -20.13 -4.43 -33.19
CA VAL A 296 -19.59 -5.59 -32.46
C VAL A 296 -20.23 -6.84 -33.05
N VAL A 297 -19.43 -7.64 -33.77
CA VAL A 297 -19.92 -8.85 -34.45
C VAL A 297 -19.91 -10.07 -33.51
N SER A 298 -18.95 -10.13 -32.59
CA SER A 298 -18.76 -11.26 -31.68
C SER A 298 -18.50 -10.75 -30.25
N PRO A 299 -19.52 -10.25 -29.53
CA PRO A 299 -19.33 -9.68 -28.20
C PRO A 299 -18.77 -10.72 -27.23
N LEU A 300 -17.84 -10.28 -26.37
CA LEU A 300 -17.38 -11.10 -25.25
C LEU A 300 -18.45 -11.07 -24.15
N GLN A 301 -18.59 -12.14 -23.39
CA GLN A 301 -19.52 -12.18 -22.26
C GLN A 301 -18.78 -11.92 -20.95
N LYS A 302 -19.17 -10.86 -20.23
CA LYS A 302 -18.71 -10.65 -18.84
C LYS A 302 -19.72 -11.18 -17.85
N ARG A 303 -19.21 -11.62 -16.70
CA ARG A 303 -19.97 -12.22 -15.61
C ARG A 303 -19.70 -11.49 -14.30
N SER A 304 -20.74 -11.38 -13.48
CA SER A 304 -20.65 -11.00 -12.08
C SER A 304 -21.43 -12.03 -11.29
N LEU A 305 -20.84 -12.53 -10.20
CA LEU A 305 -21.48 -13.49 -9.31
C LEU A 305 -20.93 -13.30 -7.91
N HIS A 306 -21.83 -13.23 -6.93
CA HIS A 306 -21.47 -13.40 -5.54
C HIS A 306 -21.97 -14.75 -5.04
N VAL A 307 -21.13 -15.47 -4.33
CA VAL A 307 -21.45 -16.75 -3.72
C VAL A 307 -21.34 -16.64 -2.20
N PHE A 308 -22.08 -17.49 -1.50
CA PHE A 308 -21.95 -17.69 -0.07
C PHE A 308 -21.23 -19.01 0.17
N LEU A 309 -20.17 -18.97 0.97
CA LEU A 309 -19.36 -20.13 1.29
C LEU A 309 -19.59 -20.57 2.74
N ASP A 310 -19.69 -21.87 2.94
CA ASP A 310 -19.45 -22.51 4.23
C ASP A 310 -17.95 -22.74 4.40
N CYS A 311 -17.33 -21.92 5.23
CA CYS A 311 -15.90 -21.93 5.48
C CYS A 311 -15.60 -22.65 6.80
N PRO A 312 -14.84 -23.76 6.79
CA PRO A 312 -14.48 -24.49 8.01
C PRO A 312 -13.73 -23.64 9.04
N THR A 313 -12.96 -22.64 8.58
CA THR A 313 -12.25 -21.70 9.44
C THR A 313 -13.19 -20.68 10.11
N ARG A 314 -14.42 -20.54 9.61
CA ARG A 314 -15.45 -19.62 10.11
C ARG A 314 -16.85 -20.26 10.15
N PRO A 315 -17.07 -21.34 10.91
CA PRO A 315 -18.27 -22.19 10.84
C PRO A 315 -19.58 -21.52 11.31
N LYS A 316 -19.52 -20.31 11.88
CA LYS A 316 -20.68 -19.54 12.37
C LYS A 316 -20.86 -18.21 11.64
N SER A 317 -20.10 -17.98 10.58
CA SER A 317 -20.12 -16.73 9.81
C SER A 317 -20.68 -16.98 8.42
N THR A 318 -21.42 -16.01 7.91
CA THR A 318 -21.78 -15.98 6.49
C THR A 318 -20.62 -15.35 5.73
N VAL A 319 -19.96 -16.11 4.86
CA VAL A 319 -18.85 -15.62 4.03
C VAL A 319 -19.37 -15.38 2.62
N LYS A 320 -19.55 -14.11 2.25
CA LYS A 320 -20.00 -13.70 0.91
C LYS A 320 -18.78 -13.30 0.07
N VAL A 321 -18.59 -13.93 -1.08
CA VAL A 321 -17.43 -13.68 -1.95
C VAL A 321 -17.89 -13.20 -3.31
N LYS A 322 -17.39 -12.04 -3.74
CA LYS A 322 -17.46 -11.59 -5.13
C LYS A 322 -16.35 -12.25 -5.94
N LEU A 323 -16.72 -13.09 -6.89
CA LEU A 323 -15.77 -13.88 -7.67
C LEU A 323 -15.21 -13.11 -8.87
N LEU A 324 -13.99 -13.45 -9.26
CA LEU A 324 -13.41 -13.06 -10.54
C LEU A 324 -13.99 -13.92 -11.67
N GLU A 325 -13.96 -13.38 -12.89
CA GLU A 325 -14.56 -14.01 -14.08
C GLU A 325 -14.03 -15.43 -14.34
N ARG A 326 -12.75 -15.66 -14.08
CA ARG A 326 -12.11 -16.99 -14.19
C ARG A 326 -12.73 -18.02 -13.24
N SER A 327 -13.00 -17.62 -12.00
CA SER A 327 -13.54 -18.49 -10.94
C SER A 327 -15.02 -18.73 -11.15
N ILE A 328 -15.76 -17.71 -11.63
CA ILE A 328 -17.13 -17.89 -12.10
C ILE A 328 -17.17 -18.91 -13.24
N SER A 329 -16.31 -18.77 -14.24
CA SER A 329 -16.30 -19.68 -15.39
C SER A 329 -15.98 -21.11 -14.97
N SER A 330 -14.98 -21.31 -14.11
CA SER A 330 -14.64 -22.62 -13.55
C SER A 330 -15.80 -23.26 -12.78
N LEU A 331 -16.44 -22.48 -11.90
CA LEU A 331 -17.59 -22.93 -11.11
C LEU A 331 -18.74 -23.38 -12.01
N LEU A 332 -19.12 -22.53 -12.97
CA LEU A 332 -20.23 -22.78 -13.88
C LEU A 332 -19.95 -23.96 -14.82
N MET A 333 -18.71 -24.14 -15.30
CA MET A 333 -18.33 -25.32 -16.07
C MET A 333 -18.47 -26.62 -15.25
N SER A 334 -18.11 -26.58 -13.96
CA SER A 334 -18.25 -27.74 -13.06
C SER A 334 -19.71 -28.06 -12.71
N ALA A 335 -20.62 -27.11 -12.91
CA ALA A 335 -22.04 -27.16 -12.57
C ALA A 335 -22.96 -27.18 -13.82
N ALA A 336 -22.38 -27.29 -15.02
CA ALA A 336 -23.14 -27.27 -16.26
C ALA A 336 -24.06 -28.50 -16.37
N SER A 337 -25.34 -28.26 -16.63
CA SER A 337 -26.29 -29.31 -16.98
C SER A 337 -26.16 -29.72 -18.45
N THR A 338 -26.74 -30.86 -18.80
CA THR A 338 -26.73 -31.41 -20.18
C THR A 338 -27.39 -30.50 -21.22
N ASP A 339 -28.22 -29.54 -20.80
CA ASP A 339 -28.89 -28.55 -21.66
C ASP A 339 -28.15 -27.20 -21.72
N GLY A 340 -27.01 -27.06 -21.04
CA GLY A 340 -26.21 -25.83 -21.02
C GLY A 340 -26.79 -24.70 -20.16
N SER A 341 -27.84 -24.97 -19.38
CA SER A 341 -28.37 -24.00 -18.42
C SER A 341 -27.55 -23.96 -17.12
N TYR A 342 -27.58 -22.82 -16.42
CA TYR A 342 -26.94 -22.66 -15.11
C TYR A 342 -28.01 -22.56 -14.04
N GLU A 343 -28.21 -23.64 -13.30
CA GLU A 343 -29.13 -23.66 -12.16
C GLU A 343 -28.36 -23.62 -10.83
N VAL A 344 -28.84 -22.80 -9.88
CA VAL A 344 -28.22 -22.65 -8.55
C VAL A 344 -28.00 -24.01 -7.87
N LYS A 345 -28.97 -24.92 -7.99
CA LYS A 345 -28.92 -26.27 -7.41
C LYS A 345 -27.67 -27.08 -7.83
N ASN A 346 -27.13 -26.83 -9.02
CA ASN A 346 -25.94 -27.53 -9.53
C ASN A 346 -24.64 -26.94 -8.99
N VAL A 347 -24.70 -25.71 -8.48
CA VAL A 347 -23.57 -24.96 -7.91
C VAL A 347 -23.43 -25.24 -6.41
N LEU A 348 -24.53 -25.55 -5.72
CA LEU A 348 -24.53 -25.88 -4.29
C LEU A 348 -23.63 -27.09 -3.99
N GLY A 349 -22.88 -27.02 -2.89
CA GLY A 349 -21.94 -28.04 -2.43
C GLY A 349 -20.64 -28.11 -3.22
N LYS A 350 -20.44 -27.27 -4.25
CA LYS A 350 -19.16 -27.20 -4.96
C LYS A 350 -18.11 -26.56 -4.08
N GLU A 351 -16.98 -27.24 -3.94
CA GLU A 351 -15.80 -26.69 -3.26
C GLU A 351 -15.18 -25.56 -4.10
N MET A 352 -14.86 -24.46 -3.43
CA MET A 352 -14.12 -23.35 -4.02
C MET A 352 -12.88 -23.05 -3.18
N GLY A 353 -11.81 -22.72 -3.89
CA GLY A 353 -10.57 -22.23 -3.32
C GLY A 353 -9.39 -23.21 -3.38
N PRO A 354 -8.23 -22.81 -2.87
CA PRO A 354 -7.99 -21.54 -2.15
C PRO A 354 -8.17 -20.31 -3.05
N LEU A 355 -9.07 -19.41 -2.65
CA LEU A 355 -9.28 -18.11 -3.30
C LEU A 355 -8.52 -17.05 -2.54
N LEU A 356 -7.81 -16.17 -3.26
CA LEU A 356 -7.17 -15.00 -2.66
C LEU A 356 -8.20 -13.88 -2.62
N CYS A 357 -8.45 -13.33 -1.44
CA CYS A 357 -9.55 -12.39 -1.23
C CYS A 357 -9.10 -11.14 -0.48
N PHE A 358 -9.67 -10.00 -0.85
CA PHE A 358 -9.63 -8.77 -0.10
C PHE A 358 -10.86 -8.65 0.82
N VAL A 359 -10.64 -8.27 2.08
CA VAL A 359 -11.70 -8.14 3.08
C VAL A 359 -12.35 -6.77 2.98
N GLN A 360 -13.54 -6.71 2.37
CA GLN A 360 -14.26 -5.46 2.15
C GLN A 360 -14.97 -4.97 3.42
N SER A 361 -15.61 -5.88 4.15
CA SER A 361 -16.32 -5.55 5.38
C SER A 361 -16.52 -6.75 6.29
N VAL A 362 -16.59 -6.48 7.60
CA VAL A 362 -16.91 -7.45 8.65
C VAL A 362 -18.02 -6.85 9.50
N THR A 363 -19.15 -7.53 9.57
CA THR A 363 -20.30 -7.09 10.37
C THR A 363 -20.35 -7.89 11.68
N PRO A 364 -20.17 -7.28 12.86
CA PRO A 364 -20.04 -7.99 14.13
C PRO A 364 -21.38 -8.43 14.78
N GLN A 365 -22.47 -8.52 14.01
CA GLN A 365 -23.78 -8.96 14.52
C GLN A 365 -23.78 -10.46 14.89
N GLN A 366 -24.82 -10.94 15.59
CA GLN A 366 -24.92 -12.31 16.14
C GLN A 366 -24.61 -13.43 15.13
N THR A 367 -24.84 -13.18 13.84
CA THR A 367 -24.28 -13.93 12.72
C THR A 367 -23.27 -13.04 11.99
N SER A 368 -21.98 -13.20 12.27
CA SER A 368 -20.95 -12.37 11.64
C SER A 368 -20.99 -12.58 10.13
N CYS A 369 -21.24 -11.51 9.37
CA CYS A 369 -21.17 -11.54 7.91
C CYS A 369 -19.85 -10.93 7.47
N VAL A 370 -19.11 -11.63 6.61
CA VAL A 370 -17.87 -11.15 5.99
C VAL A 370 -18.10 -11.03 4.50
N THR A 371 -17.84 -9.85 3.96
CA THR A 371 -17.88 -9.64 2.51
C THR A 371 -16.47 -9.55 1.97
N LEU A 372 -16.19 -10.40 1.00
CA LEU A 372 -14.90 -10.57 0.35
C LEU A 372 -15.01 -10.28 -1.14
N GLU A 373 -13.90 -9.86 -1.73
CA GLU A 373 -13.72 -9.76 -3.18
C GLU A 373 -12.51 -10.59 -3.57
N GLU A 374 -12.68 -11.53 -4.50
CA GLU A 374 -11.58 -12.29 -5.06
C GLU A 374 -10.64 -11.34 -5.82
N ILE A 375 -9.35 -11.52 -5.60
CA ILE A 375 -8.30 -10.68 -6.14
C ILE A 375 -7.21 -11.51 -6.82
N GLU A 376 -6.43 -10.82 -7.63
CA GLU A 376 -5.15 -11.29 -8.13
C GLU A 376 -4.05 -10.52 -7.42
N LEU A 377 -3.03 -11.23 -6.94
CA LEU A 377 -1.83 -10.58 -6.44
C LEU A 377 -1.01 -10.07 -7.63
N LEU A 378 -0.24 -9.01 -7.39
CA LEU A 378 0.79 -8.59 -8.32
C LEU A 378 1.84 -9.71 -8.39
N ASP A 379 2.08 -10.24 -9.59
CA ASP A 379 2.95 -11.38 -9.78
C ASP A 379 4.34 -10.95 -10.28
N ALA A 380 5.39 -11.56 -9.75
CA ALA A 380 6.77 -11.28 -10.14
C ALA A 380 7.19 -11.97 -11.45
N GLY A 381 6.32 -12.80 -12.05
CA GLY A 381 6.68 -13.56 -13.25
C GLY A 381 5.52 -14.29 -13.90
N GLY A 382 4.67 -13.55 -14.62
CA GLY A 382 3.81 -14.10 -15.67
C GLY A 382 4.35 -13.71 -17.03
N ALA A 383 5.28 -14.50 -17.59
CA ALA A 383 5.49 -14.47 -19.03
C ALA A 383 4.14 -14.80 -19.67
N ASN A 384 3.57 -13.85 -20.41
CA ASN A 384 2.46 -14.11 -21.31
C ASN A 384 2.87 -15.25 -22.24
N HIS A 385 2.48 -16.48 -21.92
CA HIS A 385 2.38 -17.52 -22.93
C HIS A 385 1.06 -17.25 -23.66
N PRO A 386 1.11 -16.83 -24.94
CA PRO A 386 -0.11 -16.78 -25.73
C PRO A 386 -0.67 -18.21 -25.82
N PRO A 387 -2.01 -18.38 -25.89
CA PRO A 387 -2.60 -19.68 -26.13
C PRO A 387 -2.13 -20.18 -27.51
N SER A 388 -1.52 -21.36 -27.51
CA SER A 388 -1.22 -22.14 -28.72
C SER A 388 -2.49 -22.68 -29.35
#